data_AF-A0A0C9WYD3-F1
#
_entry.id   AF-A0A0C9WYD3-F1
#
_cell.length_a   1.000
_cell.length_b   1.000
_cell.length_c   1.000
_cell.angle_alpha   90.00
_cell.angle_beta   90.00
_cell.angle_gamma   90.00
#
_symmetry.space_group_name_H-M   'P 1'
#
loop_
_entity.id
_entity.type
_entity.pdbx_description
1 polymer ?
#
loop_
_entity_poly.entity_id
_entity_poly.type
_entity_poly.pdbx_seq_one_letter_code
_entity_poly.pdbx_strand_id
1 'polypeptide(L)'
;LLKGMNTCLEAQGISKRLPKHDPPIPYSVAGHRALLAQRCATNARPFNMVSDPDYLKEVQMLRPGTSSPSPNTISRDFNQIYLDMSIYVKNYF
;
A
#
# COMPACT_ATOMS: atom_id res chain seq x y z
N LEU A 1 -0.25 -4.49 -34.33
CA LEU A 1 0.27 -4.95 -33.02
C LEU A 1 -0.06 -3.96 -31.89
N LEU A 2 0.54 -2.76 -31.87
CA LEU A 2 0.28 -1.73 -30.83
C LEU A 2 -1.20 -1.38 -30.60
N LYS A 3 -1.98 -1.22 -31.70
CA LYS A 3 -3.40 -0.89 -31.62
C LYS A 3 -4.24 -1.99 -30.95
N GLY A 4 -3.88 -3.26 -31.19
CA GLY A 4 -4.56 -4.43 -30.60
C GLY A 4 -4.21 -4.66 -29.13
N MET A 5 -2.96 -4.37 -28.74
CA MET A 5 -2.56 -4.39 -27.33
C MET A 5 -3.28 -3.32 -26.52
N ASN A 6 -3.44 -2.11 -27.07
CA ASN A 6 -4.13 -1.03 -26.36
C ASN A 6 -5.63 -1.32 -26.18
N THR A 7 -6.32 -1.88 -27.18
CA THR A 7 -7.72 -2.29 -27.03
C THR A 7 -7.89 -3.42 -26.02
N CYS A 8 -6.93 -4.36 -25.93
CA CYS A 8 -6.96 -5.41 -24.91
C CYS A 8 -6.81 -4.82 -23.49
N LEU A 9 -5.88 -3.88 -23.29
CA LEU A 9 -5.68 -3.20 -22.01
C LEU A 9 -6.91 -2.38 -21.60
N GLU A 10 -7.54 -1.69 -22.55
CA GLU A 10 -8.78 -0.93 -22.31
C GLU A 10 -9.95 -1.86 -21.92
N ALA A 11 -10.10 -3.00 -22.58
CA ALA A 11 -11.11 -4.01 -22.24
C ALA A 11 -10.89 -4.62 -20.85
N GLN A 12 -9.64 -4.67 -20.37
CA GLN A 12 -9.28 -5.08 -19.01
C GLN A 12 -9.44 -3.95 -17.97
N GLY A 13 -9.93 -2.76 -18.37
CA GLY A 13 -10.04 -1.59 -17.51
C GLY A 13 -8.71 -0.93 -17.16
N ILE A 14 -7.61 -1.36 -17.80
CA ILE A 14 -6.26 -0.84 -17.61
C ILE A 14 -6.06 0.32 -18.59
N SER A 15 -6.73 1.45 -18.31
CA SER A 15 -6.37 2.69 -18.99
C SER A 15 -4.99 3.14 -18.50
N LYS A 16 -4.09 3.53 -19.42
CA LYS A 16 -2.85 4.23 -19.08
C LYS A 16 -3.23 5.53 -18.37
N ARG A 17 -3.35 5.48 -17.04
CA ARG A 17 -3.56 6.68 -16.23
C ARG A 17 -2.34 7.57 -16.48
N LEU A 18 -2.57 8.68 -17.19
CA LEU A 18 -1.65 9.81 -17.15
C LEU A 18 -1.42 10.14 -15.67
N PRO A 19 -0.18 10.42 -15.24
CA PRO A 19 0.09 10.79 -13.87
C PRO A 19 -0.72 12.05 -13.56
N LYS A 20 -1.84 11.90 -12.86
CA LYS A 20 -2.56 13.02 -12.29
C LYS A 20 -1.68 13.57 -11.18
N HIS A 21 -1.52 14.89 -11.17
CA HIS A 21 -0.91 15.57 -10.05
C HIS A 21 -1.90 15.54 -8.89
N ASP A 22 -1.96 14.40 -8.19
CA ASP A 22 -2.84 14.24 -7.05
C ASP A 22 -2.37 15.20 -5.94
N PRO A 23 -3.30 15.87 -5.24
CA PRO A 23 -2.93 16.68 -4.09
C PRO A 23 -2.20 15.82 -3.05
N PRO A 24 -1.34 16.43 -2.22
CA PRO A 24 -0.62 15.70 -1.19
C PRO A 24 -1.62 14.97 -0.28
N ILE A 25 -1.42 13.66 -0.12
CA ILE A 25 -2.29 12.82 0.71
C ILE A 25 -2.13 13.29 2.17
N PRO A 26 -3.20 13.77 2.82
CA PRO A 26 -3.12 14.19 4.21
C PRO A 26 -2.81 12.99 5.10
N TYR A 27 -1.90 13.19 6.06
CA TYR A 27 -1.53 12.14 7.00
C TYR A 27 -2.72 11.71 7.85
N SER A 28 -2.91 10.40 7.98
CA SER A 28 -3.73 9.77 9.00
C SER A 28 -3.01 8.53 9.52
N VAL A 29 -3.24 8.19 10.80
CA VAL A 29 -2.62 7.00 11.41
C VAL A 29 -3.05 5.72 10.68
N ALA A 30 -4.33 5.61 10.31
CA ALA A 30 -4.85 4.47 9.57
C ALA A 30 -4.23 4.38 8.16
N GLY A 31 -4.14 5.51 7.44
CA GLY A 31 -3.52 5.55 6.11
C GLY A 31 -2.03 5.19 6.15
N HIS A 32 -1.29 5.67 7.15
CA HIS A 32 0.12 5.32 7.35
C HIS A 32 0.30 3.81 7.57
N ARG A 33 -0.52 3.20 8.43
CA ARG A 33 -0.52 1.75 8.67
C ARG A 33 -0.86 0.95 7.41
N ALA A 34 -1.87 1.37 6.66
CA ALA A 34 -2.26 0.72 5.40
C ALA A 34 -1.11 0.74 4.37
N LEU A 35 -0.43 1.88 4.22
CA LEU A 35 0.74 2.01 3.34
C LEU A 35 1.88 1.08 3.78
N LEU A 36 2.12 0.91 5.08
CA LEU A 36 3.14 0.00 5.59
C LEU A 36 2.78 -1.47 5.32
N ALA A 37 1.54 -1.87 5.58
CA ALA A 37 1.06 -3.21 5.28
C ALA A 37 1.18 -3.52 3.78
N GLN A 38 0.77 -2.58 2.91
CA GLN A 38 0.93 -2.72 1.47
C GLN A 38 2.40 -2.80 1.05
N ARG A 39 3.28 -1.98 1.65
CA ARG A 39 4.73 -2.04 1.39
C ARG A 39 5.31 -3.40 1.75
N CYS A 40 4.84 -4.03 2.83
CA CYS A 40 5.21 -5.41 3.19
C CYS A 40 4.72 -6.41 2.14
N ALA A 41 3.48 -6.28 1.68
CA ALA A 41 2.89 -7.15 0.65
C ALA A 41 3.65 -7.07 -0.68
N THR A 42 3.89 -5.85 -1.18
CA THR A 42 4.44 -5.62 -2.52
C THR A 42 5.93 -5.93 -2.60
N ASN A 43 6.69 -5.73 -1.52
CA ASN A 43 8.15 -5.84 -1.54
C ASN A 43 8.68 -7.00 -0.68
N ALA A 44 7.81 -7.90 -0.23
CA ALA A 44 8.16 -9.01 0.68
C ALA A 44 8.98 -8.55 1.91
N ARG A 45 8.64 -7.38 2.47
CA ARG A 45 9.37 -6.82 3.61
C ARG A 45 8.86 -7.42 4.93
N PRO A 46 9.74 -7.69 5.90
CA PRO A 46 9.33 -8.15 7.22
C PRO A 46 8.64 -7.03 8.00
N PHE A 47 7.66 -7.37 8.83
CA PHE A 47 6.93 -6.38 9.64
C PHE A 47 7.81 -5.60 10.61
N ASN A 48 8.95 -6.18 11.02
CA ASN A 48 9.93 -5.52 11.88
C ASN A 48 10.59 -4.28 11.24
N MET A 49 10.36 -4.03 9.95
CA MET A 49 10.85 -2.81 9.28
C MET A 49 10.37 -1.51 9.94
N VAL A 50 9.25 -1.53 10.68
CA VAL A 50 8.73 -0.35 11.38
C VAL A 50 9.52 0.01 12.64
N SER A 51 10.38 -0.90 13.10
CA SER A 51 11.28 -0.72 14.23
C SER A 51 12.72 -0.45 13.78
N ASP A 52 12.97 -0.40 12.47
CA ASP A 52 14.28 -0.09 11.92
C ASP A 52 14.68 1.36 12.26
N PRO A 53 15.88 1.62 12.80
CA PRO A 53 16.31 2.95 13.20
C PRO A 53 16.32 3.97 12.05
N ASP A 54 16.65 3.55 10.84
CA ASP A 54 16.73 4.47 9.69
C ASP A 54 15.34 4.78 9.14
N TYR A 55 14.41 3.82 9.17
CA TYR A 55 12.99 4.09 8.95
C TYR A 55 12.42 5.09 9.97
N LEU A 56 12.76 4.95 11.26
CA LEU A 56 12.32 5.89 12.29
C LEU A 56 12.88 7.30 12.05
N LYS A 57 14.15 7.42 11.63
CA LYS A 57 14.73 8.70 11.22
C LYS A 57 13.99 9.30 10.02
N GLU A 58 13.67 8.50 9.01
CA GLU A 58 12.88 8.94 7.84
C GLU A 58 11.53 9.51 8.28
N VAL A 59 10.79 8.79 9.13
CA VAL A 59 9.51 9.24 9.68
C VAL A 59 9.67 10.55 10.45
N GLN A 60 10.71 10.67 11.28
CA GLN A 60 10.96 11.88 12.05
C GLN A 60 11.35 13.08 11.18
N MET A 61 12.10 12.87 10.09
CA MET A 61 12.46 13.93 9.13
C MET A 61 11.23 14.42 8.36
N LEU A 62 10.35 13.51 7.94
CA LEU A 62 9.17 13.85 7.14
C LEU A 62 8.01 14.39 7.98
N ARG A 63 7.80 13.86 9.17
CA ARG A 63 6.72 14.25 10.08
C ARG A 63 7.11 14.01 11.55
N PRO A 64 7.74 15.02 12.20
CA PRO A 64 8.14 14.93 13.59
C PRO A 64 6.99 14.56 14.54
N GLY A 65 7.27 13.70 15.52
CA GLY A 65 6.30 13.30 16.55
C GLY A 65 5.32 12.21 16.10
N THR A 66 5.53 11.60 14.94
CA THR A 66 4.74 10.46 14.47
C THR A 66 5.14 9.18 15.22
N SER A 67 4.20 8.59 15.95
CA SER A 67 4.41 7.30 16.59
C SER A 67 4.42 6.16 15.56
N SER A 68 5.53 5.42 15.49
CA SER A 68 5.62 4.23 14.64
C SER A 68 4.74 3.10 15.20
N PRO A 69 3.96 2.39 14.35
CA PRO A 69 3.18 1.25 14.80
C PRO A 69 4.09 0.08 15.21
N SER A 70 3.57 -0.81 16.06
CA SER A 70 4.28 -2.05 16.39
C SER A 70 4.27 -3.02 15.19
N PRO A 71 5.28 -3.91 15.05
CA PRO A 71 5.27 -4.95 14.02
C PRO A 71 4.02 -5.84 14.09
N ASN A 72 3.54 -6.13 15.29
CA ASN A 72 2.31 -6.89 15.52
C ASN A 72 1.07 -6.16 15.00
N THR A 73 1.04 -4.83 15.09
CA THR A 73 -0.03 -4.01 14.52
C THR A 73 -0.08 -4.17 13.00
N ILE A 74 1.07 -4.06 12.33
CA ILE A 74 1.15 -4.23 10.87
C ILE A 74 0.77 -5.65 10.45
N SER A 75 1.19 -6.68 11.18
CA SER A 75 0.81 -8.07 10.90
C SER A 75 -0.71 -8.28 10.96
N ARG A 76 -1.38 -7.72 11.99
CA ARG A 76 -2.85 -7.76 12.09
C ARG A 76 -3.53 -7.02 10.95
N ASP A 77 -3.06 -5.83 10.61
CA ASP A 77 -3.61 -5.03 9.52
C ASP A 77 -3.45 -5.74 8.18
N PHE A 78 -2.29 -6.33 7.95
CA PHE A 78 -1.99 -7.12 6.75
C PHE A 78 -2.96 -8.29 6.61
N ASN A 79 -3.14 -9.08 7.67
CA ASN A 79 -4.06 -10.22 7.66
C ASN A 79 -5.51 -9.77 7.43
N GLN A 80 -5.94 -8.66 8.05
CA GLN A 80 -7.28 -8.12 7.84
C GLN A 80 -7.49 -7.70 6.38
N ILE A 81 -6.53 -6.97 5.79
CA ILE A 81 -6.57 -6.58 4.37
C ILE A 81 -6.67 -7.82 3.48
N TYR A 82 -5.89 -8.86 3.76
CA TYR A 82 -5.94 -10.11 3.00
C TYR A 82 -7.31 -10.80 3.10
N LEU A 83 -7.87 -10.91 4.30
CA LEU A 83 -9.20 -11.51 4.53
C LEU A 83 -10.29 -10.75 3.79
N ASP A 84 -10.31 -9.42 3.90
CA ASP A 84 -11.31 -8.58 3.24
C ASP A 84 -11.19 -8.70 1.71
N MET A 85 -9.96 -8.71 1.18
CA MET A 85 -9.71 -8.90 -0.25
C MET A 85 -10.08 -10.31 -0.74
N SER A 86 -9.92 -11.34 0.10
CA SER A 86 -10.25 -12.72 -0.26
C SER A 86 -11.73 -12.92 -0.58
N ILE A 87 -12.61 -12.12 0.03
CA ILE A 87 -14.05 -12.12 -0.25
C ILE A 87 -14.30 -11.72 -1.70
N TYR A 88 -13.62 -10.67 -2.19
CA TYR A 88 -13.75 -10.21 -3.57
C TYR A 88 -13.21 -11.23 -4.57
N VAL A 89 -12.07 -11.86 -4.25
CA VAL A 89 -11.51 -12.92 -5.11
C VAL A 89 -12.45 -14.12 -5.16
N LYS A 90 -13.00 -14.56 -4.03
CA LYS A 90 -13.98 -15.64 -3.97
C LYS A 90 -15.24 -15.31 -4.77
N ASN A 91 -15.75 -14.09 -4.70
CA ASN A 91 -16.96 -13.71 -5.43
C ASN A 91 -16.73 -13.61 -6.96
N TYR A 92 -15.48 -13.52 -7.40
CA TYR A 92 -15.13 -13.45 -8.81
C TYR A 92 -15.08 -14.84 -9.48
N PHE A 93 -14.64 -15.87 -8.76
CA PHE A 93 -14.51 -17.25 -9.26
C PHE A 93 -15.72 -18.11 -8.89
#